data_AF-A0A924BSQ7-F1
#
_entry.id   AF-A0A924BSQ7-F1
#
_cell.length_a   1.000
_cell.length_b   1.000
_cell.length_c   1.000
_cell.angle_alpha   90.00
_cell.angle_beta   90.00
_cell.angle_gamma   90.00
#
_symmetry.space_group_name_H-M   'P 1'
#
loop_
_entity.id
_entity.type
_entity.pdbx_description
1 polymer ?
#
loop_
_entity_poly.entity_id
_entity_poly.type
_entity_poly.pdbx_seq_one_letter_code
_entity_poly.pdbx_strand_id
1 'polypeptide(L)' 'VIGHEFNVLDDAILEAQKVKGKPTIILMKTNMGHGVDFMAGTHKWHGVAPNDDELKNALGQLEETLGDY' A
#
# COMPACT_ATOMS: atom_id res chain seq x y z
N VAL A 1 -12.29 2.27 3.88
CA VAL A 1 -11.22 2.27 4.90
C VAL A 1 -9.96 2.90 4.33
N ILE A 2 -9.09 3.50 5.14
CA ILE A 2 -7.78 4.00 4.68
C ILE A 2 -6.85 2.79 4.56
N GLY A 3 -6.33 2.50 3.36
CA GLY A 3 -5.61 1.27 3.07
C GLY A 3 -4.14 1.25 3.50
N HIS A 4 -3.64 2.35 4.06
CA HIS A 4 -2.24 2.51 4.49
C HIS A 4 -2.12 2.65 6.02
N GLU A 5 -3.21 2.40 6.74
CA GLU A 5 -3.28 2.52 8.21
C GLU A 5 -3.65 1.16 8.79
N PHE A 6 -2.67 0.47 9.41
CA PHE A 6 -2.83 -0.92 9.87
C PHE A 6 -3.97 -1.09 10.88
N ASN A 7 -4.07 -0.21 11.88
CA ASN A 7 -5.14 -0.27 12.87
C ASN A 7 -6.54 -0.19 12.23
N VAL A 8 -6.68 0.63 11.18
CA VAL A 8 -7.95 0.80 10.46
C VAL A 8 -8.30 -0.45 9.64
N LEU A 9 -7.29 -1.12 9.08
CA LEU A 9 -7.47 -2.38 8.36
C LEU A 9 -7.84 -3.52 9.31
N ASP A 10 -7.15 -3.64 10.44
CA ASP A 10 -7.40 -4.67 11.45
C ASP A 10 -8.83 -4.57 11.97
N ASP A 11 -9.28 -3.36 12.34
CA ASP A 11 -10.65 -3.12 12.78
C ASP A 11 -11.66 -3.52 11.68
N ALA A 12 -11.41 -3.15 10.43
CA ALA A 12 -12.30 -3.48 9.31
C ALA A 12 -12.39 -4.99 9.04
N ILE A 13 -11.27 -5.71 9.18
CA ILE A 13 -11.22 -7.17 9.04
C ILE A 13 -11.97 -7.83 10.20
N LEU A 14 -11.76 -7.38 11.45
CA LEU A 14 -12.46 -7.89 12.62
C LEU A 14 -13.98 -7.69 12.50
N GLU A 15 -14.43 -6.55 11.99
CA GLU A 15 -15.85 -6.31 11.72
C GLU A 15 -16.38 -7.23 10.60
N ALA A 16 -15.62 -7.39 9.52
CA ALA A 16 -16.01 -8.28 8.42
C ALA A 16 -16.20 -9.74 8.87
N GLN A 17 -15.36 -10.22 9.79
CA GLN A 17 -15.43 -11.58 10.34
C GLN A 17 -16.69 -11.85 11.17
N LYS A 18 -17.29 -10.80 11.77
CA LYS A 18 -18.53 -10.89 12.55
C LYS A 18 -19.76 -11.07 11.66
N VAL A 19 -19.70 -10.66 10.39
CA VAL A 19 -20.81 -10.79 9.43
C VAL A 19 -21.02 -12.26 9.04
N LYS A 20 -22.24 -12.78 9.20
CA LYS A 20 -22.65 -14.14 8.81
C LYS A 20 -23.75 -14.10 7.75
N GLY A 21 -23.80 -15.15 6.92
CA GLY A 21 -24.87 -15.34 5.94
C GLY A 21 -24.79 -14.47 4.67
N LYS A 22 -23.70 -13.71 4.47
CA LYS A 22 -23.44 -12.92 3.26
C LYS A 22 -21.94 -12.62 3.11
N PRO A 23 -21.44 -12.39 1.88
CA PRO A 23 -20.08 -11.90 1.67
C PRO A 23 -19.93 -10.46 2.16
N THR A 24 -18.70 -10.09 2.52
CA THR A 24 -18.31 -8.73 2.90
C THR A 24 -17.21 -8.23 1.96
N ILE A 25 -17.34 -6.99 1.47
CA ILE A 25 -16.30 -6.29 0.72
C ILE A 25 -15.75 -5.15 1.56
N ILE A 26 -14.42 -5.04 1.64
CA ILE A 26 -13.74 -3.91 2.27
C ILE A 26 -13.19 -3.03 1.15
N LEU A 27 -13.83 -1.89 0.91
CA LEU A 27 -13.36 -0.91 -0.07
C LEU A 27 -12.27 -0.03 0.56
N MET A 28 -11.04 -0.26 0.12
CA MET A 28 -9.86 0.45 0.60
C MET A 28 -9.58 1.65 -0.29
N LYS A 29 -9.38 2.82 0.33
CA LYS A 29 -8.81 3.99 -0.33
C LYS A 29 -7.29 3.89 -0.19
N THR A 30 -6.61 3.71 -1.31
CA THR A 30 -5.15 3.63 -1.41
C THR A 30 -4.62 4.69 -2.39
N ASN A 31 -3.33 4.93 -2.29
CA ASN A 31 -2.57 5.73 -3.25
C ASN A 31 -1.61 4.79 -3.98
N MET A 32 -1.72 4.67 -5.30
CA MET A 32 -0.77 3.88 -6.10
C MET A 32 0.62 4.53 -6.02
N GLY A 33 1.67 3.74 -5.84
CA GLY A 33 3.03 4.23 -5.63
C GLY A 33 3.27 4.87 -4.26
N HIS A 34 2.42 4.58 -3.26
CA HIS A 34 2.57 5.12 -1.91
C HIS A 34 3.97 4.87 -1.32
N GLY A 35 4.53 5.89 -0.66
CA GLY A 35 5.86 5.83 -0.06
C GLY A 35 7.00 6.29 -0.97
N VAL A 36 6.75 6.50 -2.27
CA VAL A 36 7.75 6.99 -3.21
C VAL A 36 7.20 8.20 -3.98
N ASP A 37 7.79 9.38 -3.80
CA ASP A 37 7.28 10.67 -4.27
C ASP A 37 7.03 10.74 -5.78
N PHE A 38 7.95 10.23 -6.60
CA PHE A 38 7.86 10.26 -8.06
C PHE A 38 6.94 9.16 -8.62
N MET A 39 6.58 8.17 -7.80
CA MET A 39 5.66 7.11 -8.16
C MET A 39 4.22 7.37 -7.68
N ALA A 40 4.07 8.09 -6.57
CA ALA A 40 2.79 8.29 -5.91
C ALA A 40 1.80 9.09 -6.78
N GLY A 41 0.58 8.57 -6.91
CA GLY A 41 -0.54 9.31 -7.52
C GLY A 41 -0.49 9.48 -9.04
N THR A 42 0.40 8.77 -9.73
CA THR A 42 0.56 8.85 -11.19
C THR A 42 0.46 7.49 -11.86
N HIS A 43 -0.22 7.42 -13.01
CA HIS A 43 -0.38 6.19 -13.80
C HIS A 43 0.91 5.71 -14.48
N LYS A 44 1.92 6.59 -14.60
CA LYS A 44 3.20 6.31 -15.29
C LYS A 44 3.86 5.02 -14.77
N TRP A 45 3.73 4.74 -13.49
CA TRP A 45 4.41 3.64 -12.80
C TRP A 45 3.56 2.37 -12.65
N HIS A 46 2.42 2.28 -13.35
CA HIS A 46 1.57 1.09 -13.27
C HIS A 46 2.25 -0.19 -13.80
N GLY A 47 3.12 -0.06 -14.80
CA GLY A 47 3.81 -1.20 -15.43
C GLY A 47 5.22 -0.86 -15.94
N VAL A 48 5.81 0.23 -15.45
CA VAL A 48 7.16 0.68 -15.82
C VAL A 48 8.09 0.35 -14.66
N ALA A 49 9.18 -0.36 -14.95
CA ALA A 49 10.22 -0.64 -13.96
C ALA A 49 11.12 0.60 -13.76
N PRO A 50 11.53 0.91 -12.52
CA PRO A 50 12.54 1.94 -12.26
C PRO A 50 13.90 1.51 -12.80
N ASN A 51 14.70 2.48 -13.24
CA ASN A 51 16.13 2.27 -13.49
C ASN A 51 16.93 2.24 -12.16
N ASP A 52 18.24 2.02 -12.24
CA ASP A 52 19.11 1.86 -11.05
C ASP A 52 19.11 3.11 -10.13
N ASP A 53 19.09 4.31 -10.71
CA ASP A 53 19.06 5.56 -9.93
C ASP A 53 17.70 5.77 -9.26
N GLU A 54 16.61 5.47 -9.99
CA GLU A 54 15.24 5.53 -9.48
C GLU A 54 15.00 4.48 -8.39
N LEU A 55 15.57 3.27 -8.53
CA LEU A 55 15.53 2.22 -7.53
C LEU A 55 16.20 2.69 -6.23
N LYS A 56 17.43 3.20 -6.33
CA LYS A 56 18.17 3.71 -5.17
C LYS A 56 17.42 4.84 -4.47
N ASN A 57 16.82 5.74 -5.24
CA ASN A 57 15.99 6.82 -4.70
C ASN A 57 14.75 6.25 -3.98
N ALA A 58 13.99 5.37 -4.64
CA ALA A 58 12.79 4.78 -4.07
C ALA A 58 13.06 4.02 -2.77
N LEU A 59 14.10 3.19 -2.72
CA LEU A 59 14.49 2.47 -1.51
C LEU A 59 14.88 3.44 -0.37
N GLY A 60 15.55 4.55 -0.70
CA GLY A 60 15.90 5.57 0.28
C GLY A 60 14.71 6.34 0.87
N GLN A 61 13.52 6.26 0.27
CA GLN A 61 12.29 6.88 0.78
C GLN A 61 11.47 5.95 1.68
N LEU A 62 11.74 4.65 1.65
CA LEU A 62 11.00 3.66 2.42
C LEU A 62 11.71 3.36 3.74
N GLU A 63 10.94 3.25 4.82
CA GLU A 63 11.46 2.83 6.11
C GLU A 63 11.86 1.35 6.04
N GLU A 64 13.12 1.07 6.35
CA GLU A 64 13.65 -0.29 6.44
C GLU A 64 13.13 -0.95 7.72
N THR A 65 12.40 -2.06 7.58
CA THR A 65 11.70 -2.72 8.69
C THR A 65 12.30 -4.09 9.05
N LEU A 66 12.92 -4.76 8.08
CA LEU A 66 13.61 -6.04 8.20
C LEU A 66 14.85 -5.88 7.30
N GLY A 67 16.04 -5.87 7.89
CA GLY A 67 17.30 -5.48 7.23
C GLY A 67 17.82 -6.50 6.22
N ASP A 68 16.99 -6.78 5.23
CA ASP A 68 17.11 -7.91 4.32
C ASP A 68 17.55 -7.46 2.90
N TYR A 69 17.82 -6.16 2.72
CA TYR A 69 18.19 -5.53 1.44
C TYR A 69 19.61 -4.94 1.46
#